data_AF-A0A3D3L616-F1
#
_entry.id   AF-A0A3D3L616-F1
#
_cell.length_a   1.000
_cell.length_b   1.000
_cell.length_c   1.000
_cell.angle_alpha   90.00
_cell.angle_beta   90.00
_cell.angle_gamma   90.00
#
_symmetry.space_group_name_H-M   'P 1'
#
loop_
_entity.id
_entity.type
_entity.pdbx_description
1 polymer ?
#
loop_
_entity_poly.entity_id
_entity_poly.type
_entity_poly.pdbx_seq_one_letter_code
_entity_poly.pdbx_strand_id
1 'polypeptide(L)'
;MKQYIIGFITGACLIASAVMFMGAQNQHENLGDITVNSITVLSDGSGGYIKTYNSEGKQTSYLGTGGTGGFLETFDATGQSTSYLGTGGTGGFLETYNIYSNKTAYLGTGTKGYGIIKLSGQNGNLGWGRSGKK
;
A
#
# COMPACT_ATOMS: atom_id res chain seq x y z
N MET A 1 11.11 60.48 16.31
CA MET A 1 10.20 59.94 15.27
C MET A 1 10.66 58.60 14.70
N LYS A 2 11.92 58.43 14.25
CA LYS A 2 12.41 57.15 13.65
C LYS A 2 12.16 55.89 14.49
N GLN A 3 12.40 55.94 15.81
CA GLN A 3 12.24 54.77 16.70
C GLN A 3 10.76 54.35 16.90
N TYR A 4 9.83 55.31 16.90
CA TYR A 4 8.39 55.05 16.99
C TYR A 4 7.85 54.40 15.70
N ILE A 5 8.35 54.82 14.54
CA ILE A 5 7.99 54.25 13.24
C ILE A 5 8.45 52.79 13.16
N ILE A 6 9.67 52.48 13.64
CA ILE A 6 10.19 51.11 13.67
C ILE A 6 9.35 50.22 14.60
N GLY A 7 9.05 50.68 15.82
CA GLY A 7 8.22 49.92 16.77
C GLY A 7 6.81 49.62 16.24
N PHE A 8 6.19 50.59 15.57
CA PHE A 8 4.89 50.42 14.93
C PHE A 8 4.93 49.36 13.81
N ILE A 9 5.94 49.42 12.94
CA ILE A 9 6.09 48.45 11.84
C ILE A 9 6.33 47.03 12.39
N THR A 10 7.21 46.87 13.38
CA THR A 10 7.48 45.56 13.98
C THR A 10 6.25 44.98 14.68
N GLY A 11 5.49 45.80 15.41
CA GLY A 11 4.23 45.40 16.04
C GLY A 11 3.17 44.96 15.02
N ALA A 12 3.01 45.73 13.93
CA ALA A 12 2.10 45.38 12.84
C ALA A 12 2.49 44.05 12.17
N CYS A 13 3.78 43.83 11.90
CA CYS A 13 4.27 42.56 11.32
C CYS A 13 4.03 41.36 12.25
N LEU A 14 4.19 41.52 13.56
CA LEU A 14 3.92 40.47 14.55
C LEU A 14 2.44 40.10 14.60
N ILE A 15 1.56 41.09 14.64
CA ILE A 15 0.10 40.86 14.63
C ILE A 15 -0.33 40.20 13.32
N ALA A 16 0.18 40.68 12.18
CA ALA A 16 -0.10 40.07 10.87
C ALA A 16 0.35 38.59 10.83
N SER A 17 1.55 38.29 11.34
CA SER A 17 2.06 36.93 11.43
C SER A 17 1.20 36.03 12.31
N ALA A 18 0.75 36.52 13.47
CA ALA A 18 -0.11 35.78 14.37
C ALA A 18 -1.48 35.48 13.73
N VAL A 19 -2.08 36.47 13.06
CA VAL A 19 -3.35 36.30 12.34
C VAL A 19 -3.21 35.30 11.20
N MET A 20 -2.13 35.37 10.41
CA MET A 20 -1.85 34.41 9.35
C MET A 20 -1.68 32.98 9.88
N PHE A 21 -1.02 32.81 11.02
CA PHE A 21 -0.85 31.49 11.64
C PHE A 21 -2.16 30.93 12.19
N MET A 22 -3.00 31.77 12.82
CA MET A 22 -4.32 31.37 13.33
C MET A 22 -5.32 31.08 12.21
N GLY A 23 -5.21 31.77 11.08
CA GLY A 23 -6.03 31.53 9.89
C GLY A 23 -5.52 30.39 8.99
N ALA A 24 -4.29 29.90 9.21
CA ALA A 24 -3.73 28.79 8.47
C ALA A 24 -4.41 27.48 8.89
N GLN A 25 -5.51 27.14 8.20
CA GLN A 25 -6.17 25.86 8.35
C GLN A 25 -5.39 24.78 7.59
N ASN A 26 -5.17 23.62 8.21
CA ASN A 26 -4.58 22.47 7.54
C ASN A 26 -5.56 21.96 6.47
N GLN A 27 -5.34 22.30 5.21
CA GLN A 27 -6.11 21.82 4.08
C GLN A 27 -5.49 20.54 3.53
N HIS A 28 -5.59 19.44 4.28
CA HIS A 28 -5.45 18.12 3.67
C HIS A 28 -6.85 17.61 3.29
N GLU A 29 -7.45 18.26 2.30
CA GLU A 29 -8.65 17.74 1.66
C GLU A 29 -8.24 16.59 0.72
N ASN A 30 -9.11 15.58 0.59
CA ASN A 30 -8.88 14.53 -0.40
C ASN A 30 -9.01 15.14 -1.80
N LEU A 31 -8.31 14.56 -2.79
CA LEU A 31 -8.33 15.06 -4.16
C LEU A 31 -9.66 14.81 -4.89
N GLY A 32 -10.66 14.23 -4.21
CA GLY A 32 -11.87 13.70 -4.84
C GLY A 32 -11.55 12.59 -5.85
N ASP A 33 -12.34 12.57 -6.92
CA ASP A 33 -12.12 11.66 -8.04
C ASP A 33 -10.96 12.13 -8.93
N ILE A 34 -10.01 11.24 -9.17
CA ILE A 34 -8.83 11.54 -10.00
C ILE A 34 -9.03 10.93 -11.40
N THR A 35 -9.23 11.78 -12.41
CA THR A 35 -9.26 11.37 -13.83
C THR A 35 -7.98 11.81 -14.51
N VAL A 36 -7.11 10.87 -14.85
CA VAL A 36 -5.79 11.11 -15.46
C VAL A 36 -5.46 10.02 -16.47
N ASN A 37 -4.53 10.31 -17.40
CA ASN A 37 -4.09 9.32 -18.38
C ASN A 37 -3.25 8.20 -17.77
N SER A 38 -2.42 8.53 -16.76
CA SER A 38 -1.53 7.59 -16.10
C SER A 38 -1.21 8.06 -14.69
N ILE A 39 -1.06 7.10 -13.77
CA ILE A 39 -0.58 7.34 -12.41
C ILE A 39 0.78 6.65 -12.26
N THR A 40 1.80 7.42 -11.87
CA THR A 40 3.11 6.91 -11.49
C THR A 40 3.32 7.15 -10.02
N VAL A 41 3.50 6.09 -9.23
CA VAL A 41 3.77 6.18 -7.79
C VAL A 41 5.26 5.98 -7.55
N LEU A 42 5.96 7.05 -7.19
CA LEU A 42 7.39 7.04 -6.94
C LEU A 42 7.70 6.57 -5.50
N SER A 43 8.85 5.92 -5.34
CA SER A 43 9.38 5.53 -4.03
C SER A 43 10.04 6.72 -3.33
N ASP A 44 9.84 6.85 -2.03
CA ASP A 44 10.56 7.76 -1.13
C ASP A 44 11.77 7.10 -0.43
N GLY A 45 12.11 5.87 -0.83
CA GLY A 45 13.02 4.98 -0.12
C GLY A 45 12.35 3.72 0.40
N SER A 46 11.01 3.73 0.55
CA SER A 46 10.22 2.59 1.06
C SER A 46 9.45 1.80 -0.01
N GLY A 47 9.52 2.23 -1.28
CA GLY A 47 8.74 1.68 -2.39
C GLY A 47 7.50 2.51 -2.73
N GLY A 48 7.06 2.46 -3.99
CA GLY A 48 5.81 3.08 -4.43
C GLY A 48 4.64 2.12 -4.20
N TYR A 49 3.51 2.63 -3.67
CA TYR A 49 2.33 1.80 -3.40
C TYR A 49 1.00 2.55 -3.43
N ILE A 50 -0.08 1.80 -3.62
CA ILE A 50 -1.48 2.20 -3.50
C ILE A 50 -2.13 1.27 -2.47
N LYS A 51 -2.81 1.84 -1.48
CA LYS A 51 -3.58 1.09 -0.47
C LYS A 51 -5.04 1.48 -0.54
N THR A 52 -5.92 0.51 -0.31
CA THR A 52 -7.35 0.78 -0.07
C THR A 52 -7.72 0.34 1.35
N TYR A 53 -8.75 0.98 1.89
CA TYR A 53 -9.25 0.72 3.24
C TYR A 53 -10.77 0.63 3.23
N ASN A 54 -11.34 -0.22 4.07
CA ASN A 54 -12.78 -0.26 4.30
C ASN A 54 -13.23 0.90 5.22
N SER A 55 -14.55 0.99 5.46
CA SER A 55 -15.16 2.02 6.32
C SER A 55 -14.70 1.99 7.78
N GLU A 56 -14.09 0.91 8.23
CA GLU A 56 -13.54 0.74 9.59
C GLU A 56 -12.03 1.06 9.65
N GLY A 57 -11.43 1.49 8.54
CA GLY A 57 -10.00 1.78 8.47
C GLY A 57 -9.11 0.54 8.39
N LYS A 58 -9.68 -0.65 8.09
CA LYS A 58 -8.89 -1.86 7.80
C LYS A 58 -8.48 -1.87 6.35
N GLN A 59 -7.21 -2.18 6.09
CA GLN A 59 -6.69 -2.28 4.73
C GLN A 59 -7.40 -3.40 3.98
N THR A 60 -7.80 -3.16 2.73
CA THR A 60 -8.48 -4.12 1.85
C THR A 60 -7.63 -4.51 0.64
N SER A 61 -6.69 -3.67 0.22
CA SER A 61 -5.67 -4.01 -0.76
C SER A 61 -4.38 -3.23 -0.58
N TYR A 62 -3.28 -3.82 -1.03
CA TYR A 62 -1.97 -3.19 -1.19
C TYR A 62 -1.43 -3.56 -2.57
N LEU A 63 -1.24 -2.58 -3.45
CA LEU A 63 -0.52 -2.72 -4.71
C LEU A 63 0.78 -1.94 -4.59
N GLY A 64 1.94 -2.57 -4.72
CA GLY A 64 3.18 -1.84 -4.62
C GLY A 64 4.42 -2.66 -4.89
N THR A 65 5.56 -2.11 -4.47
CA THR A 65 6.89 -2.71 -4.65
C THR A 65 7.44 -3.16 -3.31
N GLY A 66 7.93 -4.40 -3.22
CA GLY A 66 8.68 -4.95 -2.09
C GLY A 66 10.08 -5.41 -2.50
N GLY A 67 10.80 -6.03 -1.56
CA GLY A 67 12.20 -6.42 -1.75
C GLY A 67 12.47 -7.39 -2.92
N THR A 68 11.47 -8.18 -3.31
CA THR A 68 11.57 -9.14 -4.43
C THR A 68 10.90 -8.65 -5.73
N GLY A 69 10.32 -7.45 -5.74
CA GLY A 69 9.62 -6.88 -6.89
C GLY A 69 8.20 -6.40 -6.57
N GLY A 70 7.38 -6.25 -7.60
CA GLY A 70 5.99 -5.82 -7.47
C GLY A 70 5.06 -6.91 -6.92
N PHE A 71 4.03 -6.49 -6.19
CA PHE A 71 2.99 -7.38 -5.70
C PHE A 71 1.64 -6.66 -5.48
N LEU A 72 0.57 -7.47 -5.47
CA LEU A 72 -0.76 -7.14 -5.03
C LEU A 72 -1.15 -8.10 -3.90
N GLU A 73 -1.54 -7.56 -2.76
CA GLU A 73 -2.12 -8.32 -1.66
C GLU A 73 -3.54 -7.81 -1.37
N THR A 74 -4.48 -8.72 -1.17
CA THR A 74 -5.86 -8.40 -0.78
C THR A 74 -6.16 -8.91 0.61
N PHE A 75 -7.05 -8.23 1.31
CA PHE A 75 -7.40 -8.50 2.70
C PHE A 75 -8.91 -8.57 2.87
N ASP A 76 -9.37 -9.37 3.84
CA ASP A 76 -10.78 -9.41 4.24
C ASP A 76 -11.17 -8.18 5.09
N ALA A 77 -12.43 -8.14 5.52
CA ALA A 77 -12.96 -7.02 6.31
C ALA A 77 -12.25 -6.83 7.68
N THR A 78 -11.57 -7.86 8.18
CA THR A 78 -10.83 -7.82 9.45
C THR A 78 -9.37 -7.40 9.26
N GLY A 79 -8.90 -7.34 8.00
CA GLY A 79 -7.50 -7.07 7.64
C GLY A 79 -6.65 -8.32 7.48
N GLN A 80 -7.24 -9.51 7.38
CA GLN A 80 -6.51 -10.76 7.15
C GLN A 80 -6.31 -11.00 5.65
N SER A 81 -5.09 -11.35 5.25
CA SER A 81 -4.76 -11.64 3.84
C SER A 81 -5.63 -12.73 3.25
N THR A 82 -6.16 -12.50 2.05
CA THR A 82 -7.00 -13.42 1.28
C THR A 82 -6.31 -13.90 0.01
N SER A 83 -5.48 -13.06 -0.61
CA SER A 83 -4.65 -13.44 -1.75
C SER A 83 -3.39 -12.60 -1.85
N TYR A 84 -2.36 -13.17 -2.47
CA TYR A 84 -1.10 -12.51 -2.79
C TYR A 84 -0.69 -12.87 -4.22
N LEU A 85 -0.52 -11.89 -5.09
CA LEU A 85 -0.01 -12.02 -6.45
C LEU A 85 1.26 -11.19 -6.57
N GLY A 86 2.40 -11.80 -6.88
CA GLY A 86 3.62 -11.02 -6.98
C GLY A 86 4.85 -11.81 -7.39
N THR A 87 5.99 -11.17 -7.23
CA THR A 87 7.29 -11.74 -7.56
C THR A 87 7.95 -12.34 -6.31
N GLY A 88 8.32 -13.61 -6.40
CA GLY A 88 9.18 -14.30 -5.43
C GLY A 88 10.58 -14.52 -6.00
N GLY A 89 11.48 -15.07 -5.17
CA GLY A 89 12.87 -15.31 -5.57
C GLY A 89 13.05 -16.27 -6.77
N THR A 90 12.03 -17.03 -7.13
CA THR A 90 12.04 -18.00 -8.24
C THR A 90 11.19 -17.58 -9.42
N GLY A 91 10.50 -16.43 -9.35
CA GLY A 91 9.58 -15.94 -10.37
C GLY A 91 8.22 -15.51 -9.79
N GLY A 92 7.26 -15.27 -10.69
CA GLY A 92 5.91 -14.85 -10.30
C GLY A 92 5.09 -15.98 -9.67
N PHE A 93 4.18 -15.62 -8.77
CA PHE A 93 3.25 -16.55 -8.14
C PHE A 93 1.96 -15.87 -7.66
N LEU A 94 0.92 -16.69 -7.50
CA LEU A 94 -0.34 -16.39 -6.84
C LEU A 94 -0.53 -17.35 -5.66
N GLU A 95 -0.89 -16.80 -4.51
CA GLU A 95 -1.33 -17.51 -3.32
C GLU A 95 -2.73 -17.07 -2.91
N THR A 96 -3.50 -18.00 -2.35
CA THR A 96 -4.78 -17.69 -1.69
C THR A 96 -4.79 -18.28 -0.29
N TYR A 97 -5.53 -17.64 0.61
CA TYR A 97 -5.60 -17.98 2.01
C TYR A 97 -7.06 -18.12 2.43
N ASN A 98 -7.32 -19.01 3.38
CA ASN A 98 -8.63 -19.10 4.02
C ASN A 98 -8.75 -18.15 5.23
N ILE A 99 -9.92 -18.16 5.85
CA ILE A 99 -10.25 -17.36 7.05
C ILE A 99 -9.38 -17.65 8.28
N TYR A 100 -8.58 -18.72 8.25
CA TYR A 100 -7.64 -19.10 9.31
C TYR A 100 -6.19 -18.76 8.93
N SER A 101 -6.00 -17.95 7.89
CA SER A 101 -4.70 -17.54 7.36
C SER A 101 -3.87 -18.70 6.79
N ASN A 102 -4.49 -19.86 6.59
CA ASN A 102 -3.84 -21.01 5.97
C ASN A 102 -3.89 -20.87 4.45
N LYS A 103 -2.74 -21.08 3.81
CA LYS A 103 -2.63 -21.12 2.35
C LYS A 103 -3.45 -22.27 1.80
N THR A 104 -4.37 -21.99 0.89
CA THR A 104 -5.25 -22.98 0.23
C THR A 104 -4.85 -23.26 -1.20
N ALA A 105 -4.21 -22.31 -1.89
CA ALA A 105 -3.68 -22.53 -3.22
C ALA A 105 -2.34 -21.82 -3.46
N TYR A 106 -1.53 -22.40 -4.33
CA TYR A 106 -0.36 -21.79 -4.93
C TYR A 106 -0.34 -22.08 -6.43
N LEU A 107 -0.10 -21.06 -7.25
CA LEU A 107 0.17 -21.18 -8.68
C LEU A 107 1.36 -20.29 -9.03
N GLY A 108 2.43 -20.84 -9.59
CA GLY A 108 3.60 -20.01 -9.91
C GLY A 108 4.83 -20.81 -10.28
N THR A 109 5.99 -20.21 -10.14
CA THR A 109 7.27 -20.80 -10.51
C THR A 109 7.94 -21.51 -9.34
N GLY A 110 8.16 -22.83 -9.46
CA GLY A 110 8.91 -23.61 -8.49
C GLY A 110 10.40 -23.31 -8.49
N THR A 111 11.13 -23.82 -7.49
CA THR A 111 12.57 -23.55 -7.28
C THR A 111 13.50 -23.97 -8.42
N LYS A 112 13.02 -24.80 -9.33
CA LYS A 112 13.74 -25.26 -10.52
C LYS A 112 13.27 -24.56 -11.80
N GLY A 113 12.51 -23.49 -11.69
CA GLY A 113 12.04 -22.67 -12.81
C GLY A 113 10.82 -23.19 -13.57
N TYR A 114 10.35 -24.41 -13.30
CA TYR A 114 9.10 -24.91 -13.90
C TYR A 114 7.87 -24.44 -13.14
N GLY A 115 6.74 -24.34 -13.85
CA GLY A 115 5.44 -24.04 -13.26
C GLY A 115 5.00 -25.11 -12.27
N ILE A 116 4.41 -24.70 -11.16
CA ILE A 116 3.79 -25.57 -10.16
C ILE A 116 2.40 -25.05 -9.79
N ILE A 117 1.50 -25.99 -9.52
CA ILE A 117 0.20 -25.72 -8.89
C ILE A 117 0.07 -26.61 -7.65
N LYS A 118 -0.43 -26.07 -6.55
CA LYS A 118 -0.67 -26.80 -5.30
C LYS A 118 -2.01 -26.35 -4.71
N LEU A 119 -2.75 -27.31 -4.17
CA LEU A 119 -3.98 -27.13 -3.41
C LEU A 119 -3.81 -27.77 -2.03
N SER A 120 -4.13 -27.00 -1.00
CA SER A 120 -3.98 -27.39 0.39
C SER A 120 -5.35 -27.46 1.09
N GLY A 121 -5.44 -28.32 2.09
CA GLY A 121 -6.62 -28.43 2.95
C GLY A 121 -6.78 -27.21 3.87
N GLN A 122 -7.85 -27.21 4.66
CA GLN A 122 -8.19 -26.13 5.60
C GLN A 122 -7.06 -25.79 6.58
N ASN A 123 -6.26 -26.79 6.95
CA ASN A 123 -5.14 -26.65 7.90
C ASN A 123 -3.81 -26.31 7.21
N GLY A 124 -3.82 -25.99 5.91
CA GLY A 124 -2.63 -25.66 5.13
C GLY A 124 -1.81 -26.88 4.67
N ASN A 125 -2.19 -28.10 5.07
CA ASN A 125 -1.55 -29.34 4.62
C ASN A 125 -1.78 -29.55 3.11
N LEU A 126 -0.71 -29.88 2.39
CA LEU A 126 -0.80 -30.15 0.95
C LEU A 126 -1.75 -31.33 0.70
N GLY A 127 -2.80 -31.10 -0.08
CA GLY A 127 -3.73 -32.14 -0.52
C GLY A 127 -3.39 -32.67 -1.91
N TRP A 128 -3.12 -31.76 -2.85
CA TRP A 128 -2.77 -32.11 -4.22
C TRP A 128 -1.80 -31.09 -4.82
N GLY A 129 -0.95 -31.52 -5.74
CA GLY A 129 -0.15 -30.60 -6.53
C GLY A 129 0.42 -31.25 -7.78
N ARG A 130 0.82 -30.41 -8.73
CA ARG A 130 1.43 -30.84 -9.99
C ARG A 130 2.56 -29.89 -10.37
N SER A 131 3.59 -30.44 -10.99
CA SER A 131 4.68 -29.68 -11.60
C SER A 131 4.67 -29.82 -13.12
N GLY A 132 5.05 -28.78 -13.83
CA GLY A 132 5.27 -28.78 -15.28
C GLY A 132 6.60 -29.41 -15.71
N LYS A 133 7.32 -30.07 -14.80
CA LYS A 133 8.52 -30.83 -15.13
C LYS A 133 8.13 -32.01 -16.04
N LYS A 134 8.72 -32.07 -17.23
CA LYS A 134 8.65 -33.24 -18.11
C LYS A 134 9.46 -34.41 -17.54
#